data_AF-A0A931QIJ8-F1
#
_entry.id   AF-A0A931QIJ8-F1
#
_cell.length_a   1.000
_cell.length_b   1.000
_cell.length_c   1.000
_cell.angle_alpha   90.00
_cell.angle_beta   90.00
_cell.angle_gamma   90.00
#
_symmetry.space_group_name_H-M   'P 1'
#
loop_
_entity.id
_entity.type
_entity.pdbx_description
1 polymer ?
#
loop_
_entity_poly.entity_id
_entity_poly.type
_entity_poly.pdbx_seq_one_letter_code
_entity_poly.pdbx_strand_id
1 'polypeptide(L)'
;MRLVLFDIDGTLVSTDGAGRLAVTRAFQDVTGIPDGFAGVRMAGKTDPQIVREGLEANALPGTDGLRSRILDRYLSLLPETLARAERPRLLPGVERVLDDLARRPGVAIGLLTGNIEDGARVKLS
;
A
#
# COMPACT_ATOMS: atom_id res chain seq x y z
N MET A 1 14.02 9.45 -25.21
CA MET A 1 13.79 8.43 -24.17
C MET A 1 12.51 8.78 -23.42
N ARG A 2 11.67 7.81 -23.08
CA ARG A 2 10.40 7.98 -22.35
C ARG A 2 10.43 7.12 -21.08
N LEU A 3 10.05 7.68 -19.94
CA LEU A 3 9.90 6.95 -18.68
C LEU A 3 8.40 6.79 -18.41
N VAL A 4 7.95 5.55 -18.17
CA VAL A 4 6.58 5.21 -17.80
C VAL A 4 6.58 4.68 -16.37
N LEU A 5 5.82 5.33 -15.49
CA LEU A 5 5.76 5.00 -14.08
C LEU A 5 4.37 4.47 -13.74
N PHE A 6 4.30 3.34 -13.05
CA PHE A 6 3.06 2.70 -12.63
C PHE A 6 2.88 2.80 -11.11
N ASP A 7 1.67 3.14 -10.69
CA ASP A 7 1.22 2.83 -9.34
C ASP A 7 0.88 1.32 -9.25
N ILE A 8 0.71 0.78 -8.03
CA ILE A 8 0.43 -0.64 -7.78
C ILE A 8 -1.07 -0.88 -7.56
N ASP A 9 -1.61 -0.34 -6.45
CA ASP A 9 -2.96 -0.64 -5.99
C ASP A 9 -4.02 0.01 -6.91
N GLY A 10 -4.90 -0.81 -7.48
CA GLY A 10 -5.91 -0.33 -8.42
C GLY A 10 -5.35 0.05 -9.80
N THR A 11 -4.06 -0.16 -10.04
CA THR A 11 -3.39 0.10 -11.33
C THR A 11 -2.79 -1.17 -11.92
N LEU A 12 -1.89 -1.85 -11.19
CA LEU A 12 -1.33 -3.15 -11.59
C LEU A 12 -2.11 -4.30 -10.98
N VAL A 13 -2.43 -4.20 -9.69
CA VAL A 13 -3.06 -5.27 -8.92
C VAL A 13 -4.25 -4.75 -8.12
N SER A 14 -5.19 -5.63 -7.85
CA SER A 14 -6.23 -5.43 -6.84
C SER A 14 -5.96 -6.41 -5.70
N THR A 15 -5.68 -5.91 -4.50
CA THR A 15 -5.49 -6.73 -3.29
C THR A 15 -6.78 -6.94 -2.49
N ASP A 16 -7.94 -6.59 -3.05
CA ASP A 16 -9.27 -6.78 -2.43
C ASP A 16 -9.38 -6.20 -1.01
N GLY A 17 -8.76 -5.04 -0.78
CA GLY A 17 -8.76 -4.38 0.52
C GLY A 17 -7.76 -4.92 1.56
N ALA A 18 -6.96 -5.94 1.24
CA ALA A 18 -5.97 -6.52 2.17
C ALA A 18 -5.00 -5.50 2.76
N GLY A 19 -4.44 -4.59 1.94
CA GLY A 19 -3.55 -3.53 2.45
C GLY A 19 -4.23 -2.60 3.46
N ARG A 20 -5.50 -2.25 3.21
CA ARG A 20 -6.31 -1.47 4.15
C ARG A 20 -6.55 -2.24 5.45
N LEU A 21 -6.87 -3.52 5.35
CA LEU A 21 -7.05 -4.37 6.52
C LEU A 21 -5.77 -4.45 7.37
N ALA A 22 -4.61 -4.62 6.73
CA ALA A 22 -3.32 -4.70 7.39
C ALA A 22 -2.99 -3.41 8.15
N VAL A 23 -3.10 -2.24 7.51
CA VAL A 23 -2.78 -0.97 8.16
C VAL A 23 -3.77 -0.63 9.27
N THR A 24 -5.07 -0.93 9.10
CA THR A 24 -6.07 -0.74 10.16
C THR A 24 -5.78 -1.61 11.38
N ARG A 25 -5.47 -2.90 11.18
CA ARG A 25 -5.07 -3.79 12.28
C ARG A 25 -3.78 -3.34 12.95
N ALA A 26 -2.78 -2.95 12.17
CA ALA A 26 -1.52 -2.44 12.72
C ALA A 26 -1.70 -1.19 13.58
N PHE A 27 -2.58 -0.28 13.14
CA PHE A 27 -2.91 0.92 13.92
C PHE A 27 -3.56 0.53 15.25
N GLN A 28 -4.55 -0.35 15.23
CA GLN A 28 -5.22 -0.84 16.44
C GLN A 28 -4.24 -1.57 17.37
N ASP A 29 -3.40 -2.45 16.85
CA ASP A 29 -2.42 -3.21 17.64
C ASP A 29 -1.43 -2.29 18.39
N VAL A 30 -1.02 -1.19 17.76
CA VAL A 30 -0.01 -0.27 18.33
C VAL A 30 -0.63 0.82 19.21
N THR A 31 -1.83 1.30 18.89
CA THR A 31 -2.46 2.43 19.60
C THR A 31 -3.54 2.00 20.59
N GLY A 32 -4.07 0.78 20.45
CA GLY A 32 -5.25 0.29 21.16
C GLY A 32 -6.58 0.86 20.65
N ILE A 33 -6.57 1.72 19.63
CA ILE A 33 -7.77 2.39 19.13
C ILE A 33 -8.41 1.56 18.00
N PRO A 34 -9.61 0.99 18.20
CA PRO A 34 -10.34 0.34 17.12
C PRO A 34 -10.80 1.38 16.09
N ASP A 35 -10.85 0.99 14.82
CA ASP A 35 -11.31 1.86 13.72
C ASP A 35 -10.62 3.22 13.65
N GLY A 36 -9.33 3.30 13.99
CA GLY A 36 -8.56 4.56 14.00
C GLY A 36 -8.47 5.32 12.67
N PHE A 37 -8.94 4.72 11.57
CA PHE A 37 -9.05 5.38 10.26
C PHE A 37 -10.47 5.73 9.86
N ALA A 38 -11.44 5.72 10.78
CA ALA A 38 -12.81 6.16 10.51
C ALA A 38 -12.81 7.57 9.89
N GLY A 39 -13.43 7.72 8.72
CA GLY A 39 -13.43 8.99 7.98
C GLY A 39 -12.13 9.33 7.23
N VAL A 40 -11.05 8.55 7.37
CA VAL A 40 -9.78 8.79 6.67
C VAL A 40 -9.79 8.17 5.27
N ARG A 41 -9.77 9.02 4.24
CA ARG A 41 -9.64 8.59 2.84
C ARG A 41 -8.22 8.12 2.55
N MET A 42 -7.98 6.81 2.44
CA MET A 42 -6.64 6.26 2.18
C MET A 42 -6.20 6.26 0.71
N ALA A 43 -7.15 6.15 -0.24
CA ALA A 43 -6.81 5.94 -1.66
C ALA A 43 -5.93 7.09 -2.22
N GLY A 44 -4.87 6.72 -2.94
CA GLY A 44 -3.93 7.68 -3.54
C GLY A 44 -3.02 8.42 -2.55
N LYS A 45 -2.88 7.92 -1.31
CA LYS A 45 -1.94 8.44 -0.32
C LYS A 45 -0.79 7.47 -0.13
N THR A 46 0.32 7.97 0.42
CA THR A 46 1.44 7.12 0.81
C THR A 46 1.14 6.41 2.13
N ASP A 47 1.73 5.23 2.36
CA ASP A 47 1.54 4.52 3.64
C ASP A 47 1.93 5.40 4.85
N PRO A 48 3.06 6.15 4.83
CA PRO A 48 3.40 7.06 5.93
C PRO A 48 2.40 8.21 6.08
N GLN A 49 1.82 8.70 4.99
CA GLN A 49 0.77 9.73 5.04
C GLN A 49 -0.51 9.17 5.64
N ILE A 50 -0.93 7.96 5.26
CA ILE A 50 -2.11 7.29 5.83
C ILE A 50 -1.94 7.18 7.33
N VAL A 51 -0.83 6.62 7.79
CA VAL A 51 -0.56 6.45 9.22
C VAL A 51 -0.53 7.81 9.95
N ARG A 52 0.10 8.83 9.38
CA ARG A 52 0.12 10.19 9.95
C ARG A 52 -1.30 10.73 10.13
N GLU A 53 -2.13 10.65 9.09
CA GLU A 53 -3.50 11.18 9.16
C GLU A 53 -4.39 10.38 10.12
N GLY A 54 -4.15 9.07 10.27
CA GLY A 54 -4.79 8.28 11.32
C GLY A 54 -4.40 8.75 12.72
N LEU A 55 -3.11 9.04 12.96
CA LEU A 55 -2.66 9.59 14.24
C LEU A 55 -3.30 10.96 14.52
N GLU A 56 -3.32 11.85 13.52
CA GLU A 56 -3.94 13.18 13.61
C GLU A 56 -5.45 13.09 13.90
N ALA A 57 -6.17 12.20 13.21
CA ALA A 57 -7.60 11.99 13.41
C ALA A 57 -7.96 11.51 14.83
N ASN A 58 -7.01 10.88 15.53
CA ASN A 58 -7.17 10.40 16.90
C ASN A 58 -6.45 11.27 17.94
N ALA A 59 -6.02 12.48 17.57
CA ALA A 59 -5.29 13.40 18.43
C ALA A 59 -4.02 12.81 19.08
N LEU A 60 -3.38 11.85 18.41
CA LEU A 60 -2.14 11.23 18.86
C LEU A 60 -0.93 11.97 18.26
N PRO A 61 0.01 12.47 19.09
CA PRO A 61 1.22 13.09 18.58
C PRO A 61 2.10 12.03 17.90
N GLY A 62 2.56 12.32 16.67
CA GLY A 62 3.44 11.43 15.91
C GLY A 62 4.90 11.37 16.40
N THR A 63 5.19 11.86 17.60
CA THR A 63 6.54 12.16 18.10
C THR A 63 7.25 10.98 18.77
N ASP A 64 6.54 9.89 19.09
CA ASP A 64 7.07 8.82 19.96
C ASP A 64 7.40 7.53 19.19
N GLY A 65 7.75 7.67 17.90
CA GLY A 65 8.00 6.53 17.01
C GLY A 65 6.75 5.73 16.65
N LEU A 66 5.56 6.19 17.04
CA LEU A 66 4.27 5.55 16.74
C LEU A 66 4.12 5.24 15.25
N ARG A 67 4.45 6.20 14.38
CA ARG A 67 4.38 6.02 12.93
C ARG A 67 5.22 4.83 12.47
N SER A 68 6.49 4.73 12.91
CA SER A 68 7.38 3.63 12.55
C SER A 68 6.85 2.30 13.07
N ARG A 69 6.46 2.23 14.35
CA ARG A 69 5.87 1.01 14.93
C ARG A 69 4.63 0.52 14.17
N ILE A 70 3.76 1.44 13.74
CA ILE A 70 2.58 1.10 12.94
C ILE A 70 2.98 0.59 11.56
N LEU A 71 3.95 1.23 10.89
CA LEU A 71 4.42 0.78 9.57
C LEU A 71 5.10 -0.60 9.66
N ASP A 72 5.93 -0.84 10.67
CA ASP A 72 6.58 -2.13 10.91
C ASP A 72 5.54 -3.22 11.18
N ARG A 73 4.54 -2.91 12.02
CA ARG A 73 3.45 -3.83 12.30
C ARG A 73 2.60 -4.10 11.05
N TYR A 74 2.32 -3.07 10.25
CA TYR A 74 1.65 -3.19 8.97
C TYR A 74 2.37 -4.15 8.03
N LEU A 75 3.69 -4.00 7.87
CA LEU A 75 4.49 -4.91 7.04
C LEU A 75 4.44 -6.35 7.54
N SER A 76 4.45 -6.57 8.87
CA SER A 76 4.34 -7.92 9.45
C SER A 76 2.99 -8.58 9.18
N LEU A 77 1.91 -7.80 9.07
CA LEU A 77 0.54 -8.27 8.86
C LEU A 77 0.17 -8.40 7.39
N LEU A 78 0.83 -7.64 6.51
CA LEU A 78 0.50 -7.57 5.10
C LEU A 78 0.46 -8.95 4.41
N PRO A 79 1.46 -9.85 4.57
CA PRO A 79 1.41 -11.19 3.98
C PRO A 79 0.19 -12.01 4.43
N GLU A 80 -0.13 -11.99 5.72
CA GLU A 80 -1.28 -12.72 6.28
C GLU A 80 -2.59 -12.19 5.71
N THR A 81 -2.74 -10.87 5.61
CA THR A 81 -3.96 -10.27 5.05
C THR A 81 -4.11 -10.52 3.55
N LEU A 82 -3.01 -10.54 2.79
CA LEU A 82 -3.02 -10.88 1.37
C LEU A 82 -3.39 -12.35 1.14
N ALA A 83 -2.84 -13.27 1.95
CA ALA A 83 -3.17 -14.69 1.86
C ALA A 83 -4.64 -14.99 2.17
N ARG A 84 -5.31 -14.11 2.91
CA ARG A 84 -6.75 -14.20 3.22
C ARG A 84 -7.64 -13.40 2.27
N ALA A 85 -7.08 -12.66 1.32
CA ALA A 85 -7.86 -11.94 0.33
C ALA A 85 -8.63 -12.94 -0.54
N GLU A 86 -9.92 -12.71 -0.75
CA GLU A 86 -10.75 -13.65 -1.51
C GLU A 86 -10.46 -13.58 -3.01
N ARG A 87 -10.15 -12.38 -3.51
CA ARG A 87 -9.98 -12.14 -4.95
C ARG A 87 -8.78 -11.25 -5.30
N PRO A 88 -7.56 -11.53 -4.78
CA PRO A 88 -6.37 -10.84 -5.25
C PRO A 88 -6.16 -11.18 -6.72
N ARG A 89 -5.88 -10.16 -7.55
CA ARG A 89 -5.67 -10.37 -8.99
C ARG A 89 -4.80 -9.30 -9.60
N LEU A 90 -4.08 -9.70 -10.64
CA LEU A 90 -3.58 -8.77 -11.63
C LEU A 90 -4.77 -8.12 -12.37
N LEU A 91 -4.69 -6.82 -12.62
CA LEU A 91 -5.75 -6.13 -13.36
C LEU A 91 -5.71 -6.48 -14.85
N PRO A 92 -6.87 -6.50 -15.55
CA PRO A 92 -6.93 -6.92 -16.94
C PRO A 92 -6.00 -6.11 -17.85
N GLY A 93 -5.20 -6.82 -18.65
CA GLY A 93 -4.31 -6.21 -19.64
C GLY A 93 -2.98 -5.68 -19.11
N VAL A 94 -2.71 -5.75 -17.79
CA VAL A 94 -1.45 -5.29 -17.20
C VAL A 94 -0.25 -6.05 -17.76
N GLU A 95 -0.30 -7.39 -17.78
CA GLU A 95 0.75 -8.23 -18.38
C GLU A 95 1.10 -7.77 -19.80
N ARG A 96 0.08 -7.68 -20.67
CA ARG A 96 0.27 -7.25 -22.07
C ARG A 96 0.88 -5.86 -22.17
N VAL A 97 0.42 -4.90 -21.36
CA VAL A 97 0.94 -3.52 -21.39
C VAL A 97 2.40 -3.47 -20.93
N LEU A 98 2.74 -4.16 -19.84
CA LEU A 98 4.11 -4.21 -19.33
C LEU A 98 5.04 -4.84 -20.37
N ASP A 99 4.62 -5.97 -20.96
CA ASP A 99 5.33 -6.67 -22.02
C ASP A 99 5.58 -5.80 -23.26
N ASP A 100 4.53 -5.11 -23.74
CA ASP A 100 4.61 -4.24 -24.90
C ASP A 100 5.51 -3.03 -24.65
N LEU A 101 5.52 -2.48 -23.43
CA LEU A 101 6.38 -1.37 -23.06
C LEU A 101 7.83 -1.82 -22.88
N ALA A 102 8.07 -3.00 -22.30
CA ALA A 102 9.41 -3.52 -22.05
C ALA A 102 10.16 -3.81 -23.36
N ARG A 103 9.44 -4.20 -24.42
CA ARG A 103 10.01 -4.44 -25.75
C ARG A 103 10.23 -3.17 -26.59
N ARG A 104 9.73 -2.00 -26.17
CA ARG A 104 9.80 -0.77 -26.97
C ARG A 104 11.14 -0.06 -26.80
N PRO A 105 11.91 0.15 -27.88
CA PRO A 105 13.15 0.91 -27.81
C PRO A 105 12.93 2.33 -27.26
N GLY A 106 13.82 2.75 -26.36
CA GLY A 106 13.79 4.09 -25.77
C GLY A 106 12.67 4.32 -24.74
N VAL A 107 12.03 3.26 -24.25
CA VAL A 107 11.09 3.28 -23.12
C VAL A 107 11.72 2.60 -21.91
N ALA A 108 11.65 3.25 -20.75
CA ALA A 108 11.96 2.65 -19.45
C ALA A 108 10.68 2.58 -18.60
N ILE A 109 10.56 1.52 -17.80
CA ILE A 109 9.44 1.30 -16.89
C ILE A 109 9.94 1.37 -15.45
N GLY A 110 9.15 1.99 -14.57
CA GLY A 110 9.39 1.98 -13.14
C GLY A 110 8.09 2.00 -12.34
N LEU A 111 8.23 1.92 -11.02
CA LEU A 111 7.12 2.09 -10.09
C LEU A 111 7.15 3.52 -9.54
N LEU A 112 5.97 4.12 -9.38
CA LEU A 112 5.74 5.35 -8.63
C LEU A 112 4.46 5.13 -7.83
N THR A 113 4.62 4.71 -6.59
CA THR A 113 3.52 4.25 -5.74
C THR A 113 3.60 4.87 -4.36
N GLY A 114 2.46 4.95 -3.68
CA GLY A 114 2.39 5.37 -2.29
C GLY A 114 2.86 4.31 -1.28
N ASN A 115 2.99 3.06 -1.73
CA ASN A 115 3.49 1.98 -0.89
C ASN A 115 4.94 2.25 -0.45
N ILE A 116 5.26 1.93 0.80
CA ILE A 116 6.67 1.75 1.17
C ILE A 116 7.26 0.57 0.41
N GLU A 117 8.57 0.60 0.16
CA GLU A 117 9.24 -0.34 -0.75
C GLU A 117 8.98 -1.81 -0.37
N ASP A 118 9.10 -2.17 0.90
CA ASP A 118 8.84 -3.55 1.35
C ASP A 118 7.38 -3.95 1.16
N GLY A 119 6.44 -3.03 1.36
CA GLY A 119 5.02 -3.25 1.10
C GLY A 119 4.73 -3.46 -0.39
N ALA A 120 5.40 -2.69 -1.24
CA ALA A 120 5.34 -2.87 -2.69
C ALA A 120 5.88 -4.25 -3.12
N ARG A 121 7.01 -4.68 -2.55
CA ARG A 121 7.61 -5.99 -2.84
C ARG A 121 6.69 -7.15 -2.46
N VAL A 122 6.08 -7.09 -1.28
CA VAL A 122 5.13 -8.10 -0.81
C VAL A 122 3.86 -8.17 -1.67
N LYS A 123 3.39 -7.04 -2.22
CA LYS A 123 2.22 -7.02 -3.11
C LYS A 123 2.50 -7.55 -4.53
N LEU A 124 3.76 -7.55 -4.94
CA LEU A 124 4.21 -7.95 -6.29
C LEU A 124 4.86 -9.34 -6.32
N SER A 125 4.96 -10.03 -5.18
CA SER A 125 5.43 -11.41 -5.07
C SER A 125 4.30 -12.41 -5.27
#